data_AF-A0A6B2S6Q1-F1
#
_entry.id   AF-A0A6B2S6Q1-F1
#
_cell.length_a   1.000
_cell.length_b   1.000
_cell.length_c   1.000
_cell.angle_alpha   90.00
_cell.angle_beta   90.00
_cell.angle_gamma   90.00
#
_symmetry.space_group_name_H-M   'P 1'
#
loop_
_entity.id
_entity.type
_entity.pdbx_description
1 polymer ?
#
loop_
_entity_poly.entity_id
_entity_poly.type
_entity_poly.pdbx_seq_one_letter_code
_entity_poly.pdbx_strand_id
1 'polypeptide(L)'
;YCAELERDRPQALRLYDAVRRRNHSLGGAAFGCARVLLAEASGTPDAALAALELVPAHSRHLTAARTAIVRIKAARARNSPPDDDALKDALHRLGPLFHEHGLTDHRSRHRLETELWETVLERVPHRPLADFTAQLDGRLTAPESPRELADMLSLLYRGLADQARRSDLPDSNEIAEALIDRANSVRPLGFRHDRRHPWLGKAHRQRIRDRLSPRSSSK
;
A
#
# COMPACT_ATOMS: atom_id res chain seq x y z
N TYR A 1 14.36 -15.88 11.86
CA TYR A 1 13.78 -16.44 10.63
C TYR A 1 13.23 -17.84 10.87
N CYS A 2 13.98 -18.78 11.46
CA CYS A 2 13.48 -20.14 11.74
C CYS A 2 12.20 -20.18 12.59
N ALA A 3 12.15 -19.46 13.72
CA ALA A 3 10.96 -19.42 14.57
C ALA A 3 9.70 -18.82 13.89
N GLU A 4 9.85 -17.86 12.96
CA GLU A 4 8.71 -17.36 12.17
C GLU A 4 8.20 -18.42 11.19
N LEU A 5 9.11 -19.15 10.53
CA LEU A 5 8.77 -20.23 9.60
C LEU A 5 8.12 -21.41 10.32
N GLU A 6 8.56 -21.70 11.55
CA GLU A 6 8.00 -22.70 12.45
C GLU A 6 6.68 -22.24 13.10
N ARG A 7 6.26 -20.99 12.86
CA ARG A 7 5.08 -20.35 13.46
C ARG A 7 5.13 -20.24 14.99
N ASP A 8 6.32 -20.35 15.59
CA ASP A 8 6.56 -20.03 17.00
C ASP A 8 6.69 -18.51 17.17
N ARG A 9 5.53 -17.85 17.19
CA ARG A 9 5.42 -16.39 17.36
C ARG A 9 6.05 -15.90 18.67
N PRO A 10 5.79 -16.52 19.85
CA PRO A 10 6.40 -16.09 21.11
C PRO A 10 7.93 -16.14 21.07
N GLN A 11 8.52 -17.20 20.51
CA GLN A 11 9.97 -17.29 20.37
C GLN A 11 10.52 -16.25 19.38
N ALA A 12 9.85 -16.04 18.24
CA ALA A 12 10.25 -15.01 17.28
C ALA A 12 10.28 -13.61 17.92
N LEU A 13 9.25 -13.25 18.69
CA LEU A 13 9.21 -11.96 19.40
C LEU A 13 10.34 -11.83 20.42
N ARG A 14 10.63 -12.87 21.21
CA ARG A 14 11.77 -12.86 22.14
C ARG A 14 13.11 -12.67 21.43
N LEU A 15 13.31 -13.32 20.29
CA LEU A 15 14.54 -13.19 19.50
C LEU A 15 14.70 -11.78 18.93
N TYR A 16 13.62 -11.19 18.40
CA TYR A 16 13.66 -9.82 17.91
C TYR A 16 13.86 -8.80 19.03
N ASP A 17 13.24 -8.99 20.20
CA ASP A 17 13.47 -8.13 21.37
C ASP A 17 14.94 -8.17 21.82
N ALA A 18 15.55 -9.36 21.83
CA ALA A 18 16.96 -9.51 22.16
C ALA A 18 17.87 -8.74 21.18
N VAL A 19 17.61 -8.82 19.87
CA VAL A 19 18.36 -8.05 18.86
C VAL A 19 18.19 -6.55 19.08
N ARG A 20 16.94 -6.10 19.31
CA ARG A 20 16.61 -4.69 19.54
C ARG A 20 17.34 -4.12 20.75
N ARG A 21 17.34 -4.85 21.88
CA ARG A 21 18.05 -4.44 23.11
C ARG A 21 19.56 -4.35 22.91
N ARG A 22 20.13 -5.26 22.11
CA ARG A 22 21.57 -5.27 21.81
C ARG A 22 21.98 -4.16 20.85
N ASN A 23 21.19 -3.88 19.83
CA ASN A 23 21.47 -2.85 18.86
C ASN A 23 20.18 -2.29 18.24
N HIS A 24 19.78 -1.12 18.72
CA HIS A 24 18.59 -0.41 18.25
C HIS A 24 18.72 0.11 16.80
N SER A 25 19.93 0.24 16.26
CA SER A 25 20.11 0.69 14.87
C SER A 25 19.76 -0.38 13.83
N LEU A 26 19.69 -1.65 14.24
CA LEU A 26 19.25 -2.78 13.43
C LEU A 26 17.72 -2.83 13.31
N GLY A 27 17.16 -1.96 12.48
CA GLY A 27 15.72 -1.85 12.23
C GLY A 27 15.05 -3.15 11.74
N GLY A 28 15.82 -4.12 11.21
CA GLY A 28 15.29 -5.43 10.82
C GLY A 28 14.54 -6.17 11.94
N ALA A 29 14.95 -6.00 13.20
CA ALA A 29 14.23 -6.58 14.34
C ALA A 29 12.85 -5.95 14.55
N ALA A 30 12.72 -4.63 14.35
CA ALA A 30 11.44 -3.93 14.43
C ALA A 30 10.47 -4.42 13.35
N PHE A 31 10.92 -4.58 12.11
CA PHE A 31 10.10 -5.16 11.03
C PHE A 31 9.72 -6.62 11.31
N GLY A 32 10.64 -7.40 11.86
CA GLY A 32 10.37 -8.76 12.32
C GLY A 32 9.23 -8.81 13.33
N CYS A 33 9.34 -8.03 14.41
CA CYS A 33 8.27 -7.87 15.40
C CYS A 33 6.95 -7.45 14.76
N ALA A 34 6.96 -6.40 13.94
CA ALA A 34 5.76 -5.88 13.29
C ALA A 34 5.05 -6.94 12.45
N ARG A 35 5.79 -7.72 11.64
CA ARG A 35 5.21 -8.81 10.84
C ARG A 35 4.59 -9.90 11.70
N VAL A 36 5.25 -10.31 12.77
CA VAL A 36 4.73 -11.35 13.69
C VAL A 36 3.43 -10.88 14.35
N LEU A 37 3.40 -9.63 14.81
CA LEU A 37 2.23 -9.01 15.45
C LEU A 37 1.06 -8.84 14.48
N LEU A 38 1.30 -8.40 13.25
CA LEU A 38 0.26 -8.29 12.20
C LEU A 38 -0.25 -9.66 11.73
N ALA A 39 0.58 -10.71 11.81
CA ALA A 39 0.19 -12.08 11.47
C ALA A 39 -0.64 -12.77 12.57
N GLU A 40 -0.79 -12.14 13.74
CA GLU A 40 -1.61 -12.65 14.83
C GLU A 40 -3.09 -12.34 14.56
N ALA A 41 -3.97 -13.33 14.76
CA ALA A 41 -5.39 -13.17 14.45
C ALA A 41 -6.09 -12.14 15.36
N SER A 42 -5.61 -12.02 16.59
CA SER A 42 -5.99 -11.04 17.62
C SER A 42 -5.13 -9.78 17.62
N GLY A 43 -4.10 -9.71 16.78
CA GLY A 43 -3.12 -8.62 16.82
C GLY A 43 -3.75 -7.28 16.47
N THR A 44 -3.65 -6.31 17.38
CA THR A 44 -3.94 -4.92 17.04
C THR A 44 -2.76 -4.35 16.25
N PRO A 45 -3.01 -3.48 15.26
CA PRO A 45 -1.93 -2.83 14.51
C PRO A 45 -1.04 -1.99 15.45
N ASP A 46 -1.56 -1.53 16.58
CA ASP A 46 -0.86 -0.67 17.54
C ASP A 46 0.46 -1.25 18.04
N ALA A 47 0.51 -2.54 18.37
CA ALA A 47 1.75 -3.17 18.82
C ALA A 47 2.81 -3.21 17.70
N ALA A 48 2.38 -3.45 16.47
CA ALA A 48 3.26 -3.44 15.29
C ALA A 48 3.76 -2.02 14.98
N LEU A 49 2.87 -1.03 15.08
CA LEU A 49 3.20 0.38 14.93
C LEU A 49 4.21 0.82 16.01
N ALA A 50 3.97 0.47 17.26
CA ALA A 50 4.88 0.76 18.37
C ALA A 50 6.28 0.15 18.15
N ALA A 51 6.35 -1.07 17.61
CA ALA A 51 7.64 -1.68 17.28
C ALA A 51 8.40 -0.91 16.20
N LEU A 52 7.71 -0.41 15.17
CA LEU A 52 8.30 0.41 14.10
C LEU A 52 8.68 1.82 14.57
N GLU A 53 7.93 2.39 15.52
CA GLU A 53 8.22 3.70 16.10
C GLU A 53 9.56 3.74 16.85
N LEU A 54 9.99 2.59 17.39
CA LEU A 54 11.28 2.44 18.07
C LEU A 54 12.49 2.46 17.14
N VAL A 55 12.31 2.51 15.82
CA VAL A 55 13.43 2.63 14.88
C VAL A 55 14.06 4.03 15.03
N PRO A 56 15.36 4.11 15.43
CA PRO A 56 16.02 5.40 15.71
C PRO A 56 16.16 6.27 14.47
N ALA A 57 16.20 7.60 14.67
CA ALA A 57 16.33 8.59 13.61
C ALA A 57 17.60 8.41 12.75
N HIS A 58 18.71 7.98 13.34
CA HIS A 58 19.97 7.73 12.61
C HIS A 58 20.04 6.35 11.94
N SER A 59 19.00 5.51 12.03
CA SER A 59 18.99 4.20 11.39
C SER A 59 18.79 4.36 9.88
N ARG A 60 19.57 3.61 9.09
CA ARG A 60 19.34 3.46 7.64
C ARG A 60 17.94 2.93 7.28
N HIS A 61 17.22 2.39 8.27
CA HIS A 61 15.89 1.83 8.10
C HIS A 61 14.76 2.79 8.49
N LEU A 62 15.07 4.03 8.92
CA LEU A 62 14.06 5.01 9.35
C LEU A 62 12.99 5.24 8.27
N THR A 63 13.39 5.58 7.05
CA THR A 63 12.45 5.87 5.95
C THR A 63 11.52 4.68 5.68
N ALA A 64 12.06 3.47 5.68
CA ALA A 64 11.29 2.25 5.47
C ALA A 64 10.30 2.01 6.62
N ALA A 65 10.70 2.28 7.86
CA ALA A 65 9.85 2.10 9.04
C ALA A 65 8.69 3.11 9.04
N ARG A 66 8.98 4.38 8.72
CA ARG A 66 7.97 5.44 8.59
C ARG A 66 7.01 5.15 7.43
N THR A 67 7.51 4.67 6.30
CA THR A 67 6.67 4.22 5.17
C THR A 67 5.77 3.05 5.56
N ALA A 68 6.29 2.07 6.30
CA ALA A 68 5.50 0.93 6.77
C ALA A 68 4.40 1.36 7.76
N ILE A 69 4.67 2.29 8.66
CA ILE A 69 3.66 2.88 9.57
C ILE A 69 2.51 3.50 8.77
N VAL A 70 2.82 4.34 7.78
CA VAL A 70 1.81 4.98 6.91
C VAL A 70 0.95 3.92 6.22
N ARG A 71 1.57 2.89 5.63
CA ARG A 71 0.84 1.80 4.98
C ARG A 71 -0.02 0.97 5.92
N ILE A 72 0.48 0.65 7.11
CA ILE A 72 -0.29 -0.12 8.11
C ILE A 72 -1.53 0.66 8.54
N LYS A 73 -1.41 1.98 8.71
CA LYS A 73 -2.53 2.85 9.08
C LYS A 73 -3.57 3.01 7.97
N ALA A 74 -3.13 3.03 6.71
CA ALA A 74 -4.03 3.05 5.55
C ALA A 74 -4.59 1.66 5.18
N ALA A 75 -4.03 0.58 5.75
CA ALA A 75 -4.42 -0.78 5.39
C ALA A 75 -5.81 -1.14 5.91
N ARG A 76 -6.54 -1.88 5.07
CA ARG A 76 -7.79 -2.54 5.46
C ARG A 76 -7.50 -3.73 6.38
N ALA A 77 -8.21 -3.81 7.50
CA ALA A 77 -8.31 -5.08 8.23
C ALA A 77 -9.18 -6.06 7.43
N ARG A 78 -9.03 -7.38 7.65
CA ARG A 78 -9.73 -8.48 6.94
C ARG A 78 -11.26 -8.31 6.91
N ASN A 79 -11.79 -7.46 6.02
CA ASN A 79 -13.19 -7.07 5.80
C ASN A 79 -13.67 -5.76 6.48
N SER A 80 -12.77 -4.94 7.02
CA SER A 80 -13.12 -3.60 7.52
C SER A 80 -12.32 -2.52 6.80
N PRO A 81 -12.94 -1.36 6.51
CA PRO A 81 -12.18 -0.19 6.07
C PRO A 81 -11.13 0.17 7.14
N PRO A 82 -10.06 0.88 6.76
CA PRO A 82 -9.15 1.45 7.75
C PRO A 82 -9.92 2.36 8.69
N ASP A 83 -9.40 2.46 9.92
CA ASP A 83 -9.88 3.42 10.89
C ASP A 83 -9.68 4.85 10.36
N ASP A 84 -10.71 5.70 10.50
CA ASP A 84 -10.68 7.05 9.92
C ASP A 84 -9.59 7.91 10.56
N ASP A 85 -9.35 7.77 11.87
CA ASP A 85 -8.32 8.54 12.57
C ASP A 85 -6.92 8.00 12.26
N ALA A 86 -6.77 6.68 12.09
CA ALA A 86 -5.54 6.10 11.57
C ALA A 86 -5.22 6.61 10.15
N LEU A 87 -6.21 6.73 9.27
CA LEU A 87 -6.03 7.26 7.92
C LEU A 87 -5.64 8.75 7.93
N LYS A 88 -6.27 9.57 8.80
CA LYS A 88 -5.87 10.98 9.01
C LYS A 88 -4.42 11.09 9.47
N ASP A 89 -4.01 10.28 10.44
CA ASP A 89 -2.62 10.24 10.91
C ASP A 89 -1.66 9.77 9.80
N ALA A 90 -2.07 8.81 8.96
CA ALA A 90 -1.28 8.38 7.80
C ALA A 90 -1.04 9.53 6.81
N LEU A 91 -2.08 10.31 6.50
CA LEU A 91 -2.00 11.50 5.64
C LEU A 91 -1.11 12.58 6.25
N HIS A 92 -1.27 12.88 7.54
CA HIS A 92 -0.45 13.85 8.26
C HIS A 92 1.04 13.50 8.18
N ARG A 93 1.37 12.21 8.26
CA ARG A 93 2.75 11.69 8.21
C ARG A 93 3.41 11.76 6.82
N LEU A 94 2.65 11.99 5.74
CA LEU A 94 3.23 12.10 4.40
C LEU A 94 4.20 13.29 4.29
N GLY A 95 3.88 14.42 4.91
CA GLY A 95 4.71 15.64 4.85
C GLY A 95 6.12 15.40 5.41
N PRO A 96 6.26 15.03 6.70
CA PRO A 96 7.55 14.67 7.27
C PRO A 96 8.22 13.51 6.53
N LEU A 97 7.47 12.52 6.04
CA LEU A 97 8.04 11.40 5.29
C LEU A 97 8.72 11.87 3.99
N PHE A 98 8.10 12.79 3.26
CA PHE A 98 8.61 13.31 2.00
C PHE A 98 9.75 14.32 2.23
N HIS A 99 9.67 15.16 3.26
CA HIS A 99 10.57 16.30 3.40
C HIS A 99 11.69 16.10 4.44
N GLU A 100 11.51 15.22 5.42
CA GLU A 100 12.43 15.08 6.57
C GLU A 100 12.99 13.66 6.70
N HIS A 101 12.18 12.63 6.44
CA HIS A 101 12.59 11.24 6.62
C HIS A 101 13.18 10.59 5.37
N GLY A 102 13.43 11.38 4.32
CA GLY A 102 14.28 10.95 3.21
C GLY A 102 13.61 10.00 2.21
N LEU A 103 12.28 9.88 2.17
CA LEU A 103 11.61 9.22 1.05
C LEU A 103 11.69 10.16 -0.16
N THR A 104 12.83 10.18 -0.85
CA THR A 104 13.15 11.15 -1.93
C THR A 104 12.83 10.63 -3.33
N ASP A 105 12.70 9.32 -3.50
CA ASP A 105 12.31 8.72 -4.77
C ASP A 105 10.88 9.14 -5.15
N HIS A 106 10.78 9.92 -6.23
CA HIS A 106 9.51 10.41 -6.75
C HIS A 106 8.55 9.26 -7.09
N ARG A 107 9.05 8.13 -7.60
CA ARG A 107 8.19 6.98 -7.96
C ARG A 107 7.53 6.38 -6.72
N SER A 108 8.28 6.23 -5.64
CA SER A 108 7.79 5.72 -4.36
C SER A 108 6.81 6.68 -3.69
N ARG A 109 7.08 7.99 -3.71
CA ARG A 109 6.14 9.02 -3.23
C ARG A 109 4.81 8.92 -3.96
N HIS A 110 4.87 8.91 -5.30
CA HIS A 110 3.70 8.84 -6.17
C HIS A 110 2.83 7.62 -5.86
N ARG A 111 3.44 6.43 -5.69
CA ARG A 111 2.71 5.20 -5.32
C ARG A 111 2.02 5.31 -3.97
N LEU A 112 2.74 5.79 -2.96
CA LEU A 112 2.22 5.90 -1.61
C LEU A 112 1.09 6.94 -1.53
N GLU A 113 1.26 8.08 -2.21
CA GLU A 113 0.23 9.11 -2.31
C GLU A 113 -1.03 8.60 -3.02
N THR A 114 -0.87 7.87 -4.12
CA THR A 114 -2.00 7.24 -4.82
C THR A 114 -2.74 6.26 -3.91
N GLU A 115 -2.01 5.41 -3.19
CA GLU A 115 -2.56 4.42 -2.26
C GLU A 115 -3.42 5.09 -1.16
N LEU A 116 -2.92 6.18 -0.58
CA LEU A 116 -3.64 6.91 0.48
C LEU A 116 -4.84 7.67 -0.06
N TRP A 117 -4.70 8.39 -1.18
CA TRP A 117 -5.82 9.12 -1.76
C TRP A 117 -6.91 8.21 -2.32
N GLU A 118 -6.57 7.04 -2.87
CA GLU A 118 -7.55 6.01 -3.27
C GLU A 118 -8.35 5.59 -2.05
N THR A 119 -7.67 5.32 -0.94
CA THR A 119 -8.31 4.96 0.32
C THR A 119 -9.24 6.08 0.81
N VAL A 120 -8.84 7.35 0.73
CA VAL A 120 -9.70 8.50 1.09
C VAL A 120 -10.93 8.57 0.19
N LEU A 121 -10.78 8.43 -1.13
CA LEU A 121 -11.89 8.53 -2.09
C LEU A 121 -13.00 7.51 -1.76
N GLU A 122 -12.64 6.32 -1.30
CA GLU A 122 -13.58 5.30 -0.86
C GLU A 122 -14.32 5.66 0.44
N ARG A 123 -13.76 6.56 1.27
CA ARG A 123 -14.39 7.04 2.51
C ARG A 123 -15.33 8.22 2.29
N VAL A 124 -15.08 9.04 1.26
CA VAL A 124 -15.86 10.26 0.98
C VAL A 124 -17.38 10.07 0.91
N PRO A 125 -17.95 8.95 0.43
CA PRO A 125 -19.40 8.72 0.49
C PRO A 125 -19.99 8.66 1.91
N HIS A 126 -19.16 8.45 2.92
CA HIS A 126 -19.56 8.25 4.32
C HIS A 126 -18.99 9.32 5.28
N ARG A 127 -18.05 10.13 4.80
CA ARG A 127 -17.31 11.13 5.59
C ARG A 127 -16.97 12.34 4.72
N PRO A 128 -17.11 13.57 5.22
CA PRO A 128 -16.62 14.77 4.51
C PRO A 128 -15.13 14.67 4.18
N LEU A 129 -14.74 15.09 2.97
CA LEU A 129 -13.33 15.17 2.57
C LEU A 129 -12.50 16.10 3.49
N ALA A 130 -13.13 17.16 4.00
CA ALA A 130 -12.53 18.09 4.95
C ALA A 130 -11.99 17.38 6.21
N ASP A 131 -12.65 16.31 6.66
CA ASP A 131 -12.23 15.56 7.86
C ASP A 131 -10.85 14.90 7.68
N PHE A 132 -10.48 14.56 6.45
CA PHE A 132 -9.19 13.93 6.11
C PHE A 132 -8.09 14.96 5.80
N THR A 133 -8.47 16.13 5.31
CA THR A 133 -7.53 17.15 4.83
C THR A 133 -7.22 18.23 5.87
N ALA A 134 -8.01 18.35 6.95
CA ALA A 134 -7.88 19.42 7.95
C ALA A 134 -6.49 19.51 8.63
N GLN A 135 -5.80 18.38 8.78
CA GLN A 135 -4.49 18.29 9.45
C GLN A 135 -3.36 17.94 8.50
N LEU A 136 -3.60 18.07 7.19
CA LEU A 136 -2.57 17.80 6.20
C LEU A 136 -1.42 18.80 6.34
N ASP A 137 -0.19 18.33 6.20
CA ASP A 137 0.97 19.21 6.13
C ASP A 137 0.80 20.20 4.96
N GLY A 138 0.95 21.50 5.21
CA GLY A 138 0.72 22.55 4.22
C GLY A 138 1.65 22.50 2.99
N ARG A 139 2.67 21.65 3.01
CA ARG A 139 3.54 21.36 1.85
C ARG A 139 2.90 20.37 0.86
N LEU A 140 1.83 19.69 1.25
CA LEU A 140 1.08 18.76 0.43
C LEU A 140 -0.13 19.44 -0.21
N THR A 141 -0.48 19.03 -1.42
CA THR A 141 -1.69 19.50 -2.09
C THR A 141 -2.90 18.76 -1.54
N ALA A 142 -3.83 19.49 -0.91
CA ALA A 142 -5.09 18.95 -0.45
C ALA A 142 -6.19 19.20 -1.50
N PRO A 143 -6.93 18.17 -1.94
CA PRO A 143 -8.12 18.40 -2.77
C PRO A 143 -9.23 19.07 -1.96
N GLU A 144 -9.87 20.08 -2.51
CA GLU A 144 -10.94 20.84 -1.85
C GLU A 144 -12.31 20.20 -2.04
N SER A 145 -12.45 19.32 -3.03
CA SER A 145 -13.70 18.64 -3.34
C SER A 145 -13.50 17.17 -3.72
N PRO A 146 -14.54 16.32 -3.57
CA PRO A 146 -14.51 14.94 -4.05
C PRO A 146 -14.19 14.81 -5.55
N ARG A 147 -14.64 15.78 -6.36
CA ARG A 147 -14.35 15.83 -7.79
C ARG A 147 -12.87 16.10 -8.04
N GLU A 148 -12.30 17.08 -7.33
CA GLU A 148 -10.88 17.39 -7.45
C GLU A 148 -10.00 16.22 -6.99
N LEU A 149 -10.36 15.53 -5.90
CA LEU A 149 -9.70 14.30 -5.47
C LEU A 149 -9.72 13.23 -6.57
N ALA A 150 -10.86 13.03 -7.23
CA ALA A 150 -10.99 12.08 -8.32
C ALA A 150 -10.15 12.47 -9.56
N ASP A 151 -10.12 13.75 -9.91
CA ASP A 151 -9.30 14.26 -11.02
C ASP A 151 -7.80 14.13 -10.73
N MET A 152 -7.38 14.46 -9.51
CA MET A 152 -6.03 14.27 -9.00
C MET A 152 -5.63 12.78 -9.05
N LEU A 153 -6.46 11.87 -8.53
CA LEU A 153 -6.22 10.43 -8.61
C LEU A 153 -6.11 9.93 -10.05
N SER A 154 -6.91 10.47 -10.96
CA SER A 154 -6.81 10.14 -12.39
C SER A 154 -5.43 10.50 -12.96
N LEU A 155 -4.87 11.65 -12.58
CA LEU A 155 -3.51 12.04 -12.97
C LEU A 155 -2.45 11.15 -12.32
N LEU A 156 -2.63 10.80 -11.04
CA LEU A 156 -1.73 9.90 -10.33
C LEU A 156 -1.68 8.51 -10.98
N TYR A 157 -2.83 7.90 -11.28
CA TYR A 157 -2.85 6.61 -11.97
C TYR A 157 -2.20 6.64 -13.35
N ARG A 158 -2.35 7.73 -14.11
CA ARG A 158 -1.66 7.90 -15.40
C ARG A 158 -0.15 8.00 -15.22
N GLY A 159 0.31 8.70 -14.18
CA GLY A 159 1.72 8.76 -13.81
C GLY A 159 2.28 7.39 -13.41
N LEU A 160 1.52 6.58 -12.66
CA LEU A 160 1.88 5.20 -12.36
C LEU A 160 1.91 4.31 -13.61
N ALA A 161 0.96 4.50 -14.53
CA ALA A 161 0.94 3.74 -15.78
C ALA A 161 2.19 4.03 -16.64
N ASP A 162 2.59 5.30 -16.73
CA ASP A 162 3.83 5.70 -17.41
C ASP A 162 5.07 5.11 -16.73
N GLN A 163 5.13 5.10 -15.39
CA GLN A 163 6.20 4.42 -14.66
C GLN A 163 6.23 2.91 -14.94
N ALA A 164 5.06 2.26 -15.02
CA ALA A 164 4.95 0.84 -15.32
C ALA A 164 5.48 0.52 -16.72
N ARG A 165 5.11 1.30 -17.74
CA ARG A 165 5.62 1.12 -19.13
C ARG A 165 7.13 1.21 -19.26
N ARG A 166 7.78 1.98 -18.37
CA ARG A 166 9.24 2.14 -18.32
C ARG A 166 9.94 1.10 -17.45
N SER A 167 9.21 0.12 -16.92
CA SER A 167 9.76 -0.93 -16.07
C SER A 167 10.06 -2.18 -16.89
N ASP A 168 11.19 -2.83 -16.59
CA ASP A 168 11.58 -4.09 -17.24
C ASP A 168 10.84 -5.32 -16.69
N LEU A 169 9.69 -5.12 -16.03
CA LEU A 169 8.89 -6.22 -15.50
C LEU A 169 8.11 -6.89 -16.65
N PRO A 170 7.99 -8.23 -16.66
CA PRO A 170 7.28 -8.95 -17.73
C PRO A 170 5.85 -8.47 -17.97
N ASP A 171 5.16 -8.07 -16.90
CA ASP A 171 3.74 -7.67 -16.93
C ASP A 171 3.55 -6.15 -16.96
N SER A 172 4.61 -5.38 -17.25
CA SER A 172 4.62 -3.91 -17.22
C SER A 172 3.50 -3.27 -18.05
N ASN A 173 3.22 -3.78 -19.25
CA ASN A 173 2.17 -3.24 -20.11
C ASN A 173 0.77 -3.57 -19.58
N GLU A 174 0.54 -4.78 -19.07
CA GLU A 174 -0.74 -5.16 -18.47
C GLU A 174 -1.04 -4.32 -17.22
N ILE A 175 -0.03 -4.09 -16.38
CA ILE A 175 -0.11 -3.19 -15.22
C ILE A 175 -0.44 -1.77 -15.68
N ALA A 176 0.21 -1.26 -16.73
CA ALA A 176 -0.05 0.07 -17.25
C ALA A 176 -1.49 0.21 -17.78
N GLU A 177 -2.03 -0.80 -18.49
CA GLU A 177 -3.41 -0.82 -18.95
C GLU A 177 -4.40 -0.81 -17.80
N ALA A 178 -4.20 -1.66 -16.78
CA ALA A 178 -5.04 -1.69 -15.59
C ALA A 178 -5.05 -0.34 -14.83
N LEU A 179 -3.90 0.35 -14.77
CA LEU A 179 -3.80 1.68 -14.17
C LEU A 179 -4.53 2.75 -15.00
N ILE A 180 -4.52 2.67 -16.33
CA ILE A 180 -5.32 3.56 -17.19
C ILE A 180 -6.81 3.32 -17.00
N ASP A 181 -7.24 2.07 -16.88
CA ASP A 181 -8.63 1.75 -16.58
C ASP A 181 -9.07 2.33 -15.22
N ARG A 182 -8.21 2.23 -14.19
CA ARG A 182 -8.42 2.89 -12.89
C ARG A 182 -8.50 4.41 -13.00
N ALA A 183 -7.61 5.02 -13.78
CA ALA A 183 -7.63 6.46 -14.03
C ALA A 183 -8.95 6.94 -14.65
N ASN A 184 -9.56 6.12 -15.51
CA ASN A 184 -10.83 6.40 -16.16
C ASN A 184 -12.02 6.11 -15.22
N SER A 185 -11.93 5.10 -14.35
CA SER A 185 -13.01 4.75 -13.43
C SER A 185 -13.23 5.76 -12.31
N VAL A 186 -12.17 6.42 -11.85
CA VAL A 186 -12.29 7.43 -10.78
C VAL A 186 -12.89 8.74 -11.26
N ARG A 187 -12.72 9.10 -12.54
CA ARG A 187 -13.27 10.35 -13.06
C ARG A 187 -14.80 10.35 -12.96
N PRO A 188 -15.41 11.39 -12.37
CA PRO A 188 -16.85 11.52 -12.35
C PRO A 188 -17.34 11.76 -13.79
N LEU A 189 -17.77 10.70 -14.46
CA LEU A 189 -18.30 10.79 -15.81
C LEU A 189 -19.55 11.69 -15.81
N GLY A 190 -19.45 12.85 -16.44
CA GLY A 190 -20.59 13.32 -17.23
C GLY A 190 -20.86 12.22 -18.26
N PHE A 191 -21.97 11.52 -18.09
CA PHE A 191 -22.38 10.32 -18.84
C PHE A 191 -21.54 9.07 -18.62
N ARG A 192 -22.00 8.24 -17.67
CA ARG A 192 -21.66 6.83 -17.56
C ARG A 192 -22.03 6.14 -18.87
N HIS A 193 -21.03 5.77 -19.68
CA HIS A 193 -21.21 4.61 -20.55
C HIS A 193 -21.28 3.39 -19.64
N ASP A 194 -22.49 2.86 -19.46
CA ASP A 194 -22.71 1.54 -18.86
C ASP A 194 -22.02 0.50 -19.73
N ARG A 195 -20.76 0.17 -19.43
CA ARG A 195 -20.12 -1.05 -19.92
C ARG A 195 -20.53 -2.20 -19.00
N ARG A 196 -21.81 -2.57 -19.02
CA ARG A 196 -22.19 -3.97 -18.91
C ARG A 196 -21.65 -4.68 -20.16
N HIS A 197 -20.36 -4.99 -20.17
CA HIS A 197 -19.81 -5.95 -21.13
C HIS A 197 -19.12 -7.09 -20.38
N PRO A 198 -19.53 -8.35 -20.62
CA PRO A 198 -18.96 -9.51 -19.96
C PRO A 198 -17.63 -9.85 -20.64
N TRP A 199 -16.51 -9.42 -20.06
CA TRP A 199 -15.21 -9.98 -20.44
C TRP A 199 -14.36 -10.28 -19.21
N LEU A 200 -14.84 -11.24 -18.43
CA LEU A 200 -14.02 -12.02 -17.51
C LEU A 200 -13.52 -13.27 -18.24
N GLY A 201 -12.23 -13.29 -18.56
CA GLY A 201 -11.36 -14.41 -18.21
C GLY A 201 -11.72 -15.81 -18.72
N LYS A 202 -11.86 -15.98 -20.05
CA LYS A 202 -11.80 -17.31 -20.69
C LYS A 202 -10.53 -17.56 -21.52
N ALA A 203 -9.89 -16.54 -22.09
CA ALA A 203 -8.72 -16.75 -22.97
C ALA A 203 -7.42 -17.12 -22.23
N HIS A 204 -7.25 -16.73 -20.96
CA HIS A 204 -6.01 -16.99 -20.22
C HIS A 204 -6.01 -18.35 -19.48
N ARG A 205 -7.18 -18.94 -19.20
CA ARG A 205 -7.28 -20.26 -18.55
C ARG A 205 -7.10 -21.44 -19.51
N GLN A 206 -7.38 -21.25 -20.81
CA GLN A 206 -7.23 -22.31 -21.80
C GLN A 206 -5.74 -22.54 -22.17
N ARG A 207 -4.95 -21.46 -22.31
CA ARG A 207 -3.53 -21.54 -22.70
C ARG A 207 -2.60 -22.16 -21.64
N ILE A 208 -2.98 -22.14 -20.37
CA ILE A 208 -2.22 -22.81 -19.29
C ILE A 208 -2.61 -24.30 -19.19
N ARG A 209 -3.85 -24.66 -19.52
CA ARG A 209 -4.30 -26.05 -19.56
C ARG A 209 -3.65 -26.82 -20.72
N ASP A 210 -3.53 -26.19 -21.89
CA ASP A 210 -2.94 -26.83 -23.09
C ASP A 210 -1.41 -27.01 -23.01
N ARG A 211 -0.73 -26.40 -22.01
CA ARG A 211 0.71 -26.54 -21.78
C ARG A 211 1.09 -27.64 -20.77
N LEU A 212 0.11 -28.29 -20.12
CA LEU A 212 0.35 -29.31 -19.08
C LEU A 212 -0.22 -30.70 -19.37
N SER A 213 -0.72 -30.96 -20.58
CA SER A 213 -1.06 -32.32 -21.00
C SER A 213 0.19 -33.06 -21.53
N PRO A 214 0.61 -34.18 -20.92
CA PRO A 214 1.65 -35.02 -21.51
C PRO A 214 1.15 -35.61 -22.83
N ARG A 215 1.95 -35.44 -23.90
CA ARG A 215 1.76 -36.18 -25.16
C ARG A 215 1.99 -37.67 -24.88
N SER A 216 0.93 -38.45 -24.76
CA SER A 216 1.01 -39.90 -24.89
C SER A 216 1.16 -40.24 -26.37
N SER A 217 2.37 -40.62 -26.78
CA SER A 217 2.64 -41.28 -28.05
C SER A 217 1.94 -42.64 -28.10
N SER A 218 1.10 -42.86 -29.10
CA SER A 218 0.60 -44.19 -29.47
C SER A 218 1.67 -44.93 -30.26
N LYS A 219 1.90 -46.20 -29.92
CA LYS A 219 2.07 -47.25 -30.93
C LYS A 219 0.71 -47.88 -31.17
#